data_AF-A0A958A447-F1
#
_entry.id   AF-A0A958A447-F1
#
_cell.length_a   1.000
_cell.length_b   1.000
_cell.length_c   1.000
_cell.angle_alpha   90.00
_cell.angle_beta   90.00
_cell.angle_gamma   90.00
#
_symmetry.space_group_name_H-M   'P 1'
#
loop_
_entity.id
_entity.type
_entity.pdbx_description
1 polymer ?
#
loop_
_entity_poly.entity_id
_entity_poly.type
_entity_poly.pdbx_seq_one_letter_code
_entity_poly.pdbx_strand_id
1 'polypeptide(L)'
;MRQILKSSVYRISPNIGYLLSSIRFRRICKERFLATQTQLAKKLFPSGEIFVMSGPFKGMKYYNEVVWGSITPKWLGSYEFELHRTILEISNRGY
;
A
#
# COMPACT_ATOMS: atom_id res chain seq x y z
N MET A 1 -25.78 -4.02 20.78
CA MET A 1 -24.71 -4.79 21.45
C MET A 1 -23.31 -4.62 20.84
N ARG A 2 -23.09 -4.92 19.55
CA ARG A 2 -21.74 -4.93 18.93
C ARG A 2 -21.03 -3.55 18.88
N GLN A 3 -21.78 -2.45 18.76
CA GLN A 3 -21.22 -1.09 18.79
C GLN A 3 -20.83 -0.64 20.20
N ILE A 4 -21.63 -0.98 21.22
CA ILE A 4 -21.37 -0.63 22.62
C ILE A 4 -20.09 -1.32 23.13
N LEU A 5 -19.91 -2.61 22.80
CA LEU A 5 -18.68 -3.35 23.11
C LEU A 5 -17.44 -2.74 22.44
N LYS A 6 -17.57 -2.33 21.17
CA LYS A 6 -16.48 -1.64 20.47
C LYS A 6 -16.13 -0.32 21.16
N SER A 7 -17.11 0.52 21.49
CA SER A 7 -16.84 1.80 22.15
C SER A 7 -16.16 1.61 23.50
N SER A 8 -16.52 0.57 24.27
CA SER A 8 -15.86 0.27 25.54
C SER A 8 -14.41 -0.17 25.36
N VAL A 9 -14.10 -1.01 24.36
CA VAL A 9 -12.71 -1.42 24.06
C VAL A 9 -11.86 -0.23 23.64
N TYR A 10 -12.36 0.66 22.78
CA TYR A 10 -11.63 1.88 22.40
C TYR A 10 -11.44 2.85 23.56
N ARG A 11 -12.35 2.86 24.54
CA ARG A 11 -12.28 3.71 25.73
C ARG A 11 -11.29 3.21 26.78
N ILE A 12 -11.16 1.89 26.94
CA ILE A 12 -10.30 1.26 27.95
C ILE A 12 -8.89 0.99 27.41
N SER A 13 -8.78 0.55 26.15
CA SER A 13 -7.50 0.25 25.51
C SER A 13 -7.56 0.55 24.01
N PRO A 14 -7.35 1.82 23.61
CA PRO A 14 -7.43 2.23 22.21
C PRO A 14 -6.42 1.48 21.33
N ASN A 15 -5.21 1.19 21.83
CA ASN A 15 -4.18 0.46 21.09
C ASN A 15 -4.63 -0.94 20.67
N ILE A 16 -5.32 -1.68 21.54
CA ILE A 16 -5.89 -3.00 21.21
C ILE A 16 -7.01 -2.84 20.18
N GLY A 17 -7.86 -1.83 20.34
CA GLY A 17 -8.90 -1.49 19.36
C GLY A 17 -8.32 -1.25 17.96
N TYR A 18 -7.28 -0.42 17.85
CA TYR A 18 -6.59 -0.12 16.60
C TYR A 18 -5.89 -1.36 16.02
N LEU A 19 -5.22 -2.17 16.83
CA LEU A 19 -4.59 -3.40 16.38
C LEU A 19 -5.61 -4.36 15.74
N LEU A 20 -6.72 -4.62 16.43
CA LEU A 20 -7.78 -5.49 15.93
C LEU A 20 -8.40 -4.94 14.63
N SER A 21 -8.61 -3.63 14.57
CA SER A 21 -9.12 -2.96 13.37
C SER A 21 -8.15 -3.13 12.18
N SER A 22 -6.86 -2.89 12.40
CA SER A 22 -5.81 -3.02 11.39
C SER A 22 -5.65 -4.44 10.88
N ILE A 23 -5.70 -5.45 11.76
CA ILE A 23 -5.67 -6.87 11.37
C ILE A 23 -6.88 -7.20 10.49
N ARG A 24 -8.07 -6.78 10.91
CA ARG A 24 -9.31 -7.00 10.14
C ARG A 24 -9.23 -6.31 8.77
N PHE A 25 -8.76 -5.06 8.74
CA PHE A 25 -8.64 -4.30 7.50
C PHE A 25 -7.64 -4.96 6.54
N ARG A 26 -6.47 -5.39 7.02
CA ARG A 26 -5.49 -6.13 6.21
C ARG A 26 -6.08 -7.42 5.63
N ARG A 27 -6.93 -8.14 6.39
CA ARG A 27 -7.64 -9.32 5.88
C ARG A 27 -8.57 -8.96 4.72
N ILE A 28 -9.37 -7.91 4.88
CA ILE A 28 -10.28 -7.42 3.82
C ILE A 28 -9.49 -7.01 2.57
N CYS A 29 -8.36 -6.31 2.75
CA CYS A 29 -7.49 -5.94 1.63
C CYS A 29 -6.95 -7.19 0.91
N LYS A 30 -6.44 -8.18 1.65
CA LYS A 30 -5.96 -9.45 1.08
C LYS A 30 -7.05 -10.16 0.29
N GLU A 31 -8.24 -10.31 0.87
CA GLU A 31 -9.39 -10.93 0.21
C GLU A 31 -9.75 -10.23 -1.11
N ARG A 32 -9.65 -8.90 -1.17
CA ARG A 32 -10.02 -8.11 -2.35
C ARG A 32 -8.94 -8.05 -3.44
N PHE A 33 -7.66 -7.93 -3.07
CA PHE A 33 -6.62 -7.53 -4.02
C PHE A 33 -5.57 -8.62 -4.29
N LEU A 34 -5.45 -9.64 -3.45
CA LEU A 34 -4.34 -10.61 -3.54
C LEU A 34 -4.31 -11.35 -4.88
N ALA A 35 -5.46 -11.82 -5.37
CA ALA A 35 -5.54 -12.56 -6.63
C ALA A 35 -5.08 -11.70 -7.82
N THR A 36 -5.66 -10.52 -7.97
CA THR A 36 -5.33 -9.56 -9.04
C THR A 36 -3.88 -9.11 -8.95
N GLN A 37 -3.40 -8.78 -7.75
CA GLN A 37 -2.01 -8.38 -7.51
C GLN A 37 -1.04 -9.50 -7.89
N THR A 38 -1.33 -10.74 -7.53
CA THR A 38 -0.48 -11.90 -7.86
C THR A 38 -0.40 -12.13 -9.36
N GLN A 39 -1.52 -12.01 -10.08
CA GLN A 39 -1.55 -12.14 -11.53
C GLN A 39 -0.77 -11.01 -12.22
N LEU A 40 -0.95 -9.77 -11.76
CA LEU A 40 -0.21 -8.62 -12.27
C LEU A 40 1.28 -8.73 -11.98
N ALA A 41 1.67 -9.15 -10.78
CA ALA A 41 3.07 -9.33 -10.40
C ALA A 41 3.79 -10.29 -11.36
N LYS A 42 3.17 -11.44 -11.65
CA LYS A 42 3.72 -12.43 -12.59
C LYS A 42 3.90 -11.88 -14.00
N LYS A 43 3.00 -11.00 -14.46
CA LYS A 43 3.04 -10.40 -15.79
C LYS A 43 4.07 -9.27 -15.88
N LEU A 44 4.12 -8.40 -14.87
CA LEU A 44 4.96 -7.20 -14.86
C LEU A 44 6.40 -7.49 -14.43
N PHE A 45 6.60 -8.49 -13.56
CA PHE A 45 7.88 -8.78 -12.92
C PHE A 45 8.19 -10.29 -13.00
N PRO A 46 8.48 -10.83 -14.21
CA PRO A 46 8.73 -12.26 -14.40
C PRO A 46 10.00 -12.75 -13.67
N SER A 47 10.97 -11.88 -13.39
CA SER A 47 12.15 -12.20 -12.58
C SER A 47 11.84 -12.33 -11.08
N GLY A 48 10.66 -11.91 -10.64
CA GLY A 48 10.25 -11.87 -9.24
C GLY A 48 10.74 -10.62 -8.48
N GLU A 49 11.67 -9.84 -9.04
CA GLU A 49 12.10 -8.58 -8.44
C GLU A 49 11.12 -7.46 -8.77
N ILE A 50 10.52 -6.87 -7.73
CA ILE A 50 9.54 -5.79 -7.88
C ILE A 50 10.26 -4.45 -7.75
N PHE A 51 10.04 -3.59 -8.73
CA PHE A 51 10.53 -2.21 -8.72
C PHE A 51 9.49 -1.27 -9.32
N VAL A 52 9.61 0.02 -9.04
CA VAL A 52 8.74 1.04 -9.62
C VAL A 52 9.08 1.21 -11.10
N MET A 53 8.08 1.08 -11.97
CA MET A 53 8.28 1.01 -13.42
C MET A 53 8.42 2.38 -14.10
N SER A 54 7.80 3.43 -13.54
CA SER A 54 7.79 4.77 -14.12
C SER A 54 7.74 5.87 -13.07
N GLY A 55 7.69 7.13 -13.52
CA GLY A 55 7.65 8.30 -12.65
C GLY A 55 8.99 8.60 -11.94
N PRO A 56 8.99 9.50 -10.95
CA PRO A 56 10.20 9.99 -10.27
C PRO A 56 10.96 8.89 -9.53
N PHE A 57 10.26 7.84 -9.08
CA PHE A 57 10.86 6.75 -8.30
C PHE A 57 11.25 5.54 -9.14
N LYS A 58 11.28 5.66 -10.47
CA LYS A 58 11.59 4.55 -11.39
C LYS A 58 12.87 3.81 -10.97
N GLY A 59 12.80 2.48 -10.95
CA GLY A 59 13.91 1.60 -10.57
C GLY A 59 14.05 1.36 -9.06
N MET A 60 13.32 2.08 -8.22
CA MET A 60 13.31 1.83 -6.78
C MET A 60 12.71 0.46 -6.47
N LYS A 61 13.42 -0.36 -5.68
CA LYS A 61 12.90 -1.65 -5.20
C LYS A 61 11.65 -1.44 -4.36
N TYR A 62 10.67 -2.33 -4.52
CA TYR A 62 9.40 -2.22 -3.82
C TYR A 62 8.96 -3.57 -3.24
N TYR A 63 8.07 -3.53 -2.26
CA TYR A 63 7.53 -4.73 -1.63
C TYR A 63 6.44 -5.38 -2.50
N ASN A 64 6.35 -6.72 -2.42
CA ASN A 64 5.26 -7.49 -3.01
C ASN A 64 4.23 -7.90 -1.95
N GLU A 65 3.48 -6.94 -1.42
CA GLU A 65 2.53 -7.23 -0.33
C GLU A 65 1.21 -6.47 -0.47
N VAL A 66 0.12 -7.11 -0.02
CA VAL A 66 -1.18 -6.47 0.18
C VAL A 66 -1.32 -6.04 1.64
N VAL A 67 -1.18 -4.73 1.90
CA VAL A 67 -1.25 -4.17 3.26
C VAL A 67 -2.51 -3.32 3.45
N TRP A 68 -2.65 -2.23 2.69
CA TRP A 68 -3.73 -1.24 2.85
C TRP A 68 -4.44 -0.87 1.53
N GLY A 69 -4.61 -1.83 0.64
CA GLY A 69 -5.28 -1.62 -0.65
C GLY A 69 -4.48 -2.17 -1.82
N SER A 70 -4.81 -1.68 -3.02
CA SER A 70 -4.06 -2.03 -4.23
C SER A 70 -2.71 -1.33 -4.25
N ILE A 71 -1.63 -2.12 -4.38
CA ILE A 71 -0.27 -1.61 -4.53
C ILE A 71 0.06 -1.26 -5.99
N THR A 72 -0.79 -1.64 -6.95
CA THR A 72 -0.50 -1.54 -8.38
C THR A 72 -0.11 -0.14 -8.84
N PRO A 73 -0.76 0.97 -8.38
CA PRO A 73 -0.33 2.32 -8.76
C PRO A 73 1.11 2.64 -8.34
N LYS A 74 1.57 2.06 -7.21
CA LYS A 74 2.95 2.24 -6.73
C LYS A 74 3.94 1.48 -7.60
N TRP A 75 3.61 0.26 -8.00
CA TRP A 75 4.44 -0.50 -8.96
C TRP A 75 4.53 0.17 -10.31
N LEU A 76 3.39 0.64 -10.84
CA LEU A 76 3.37 1.37 -12.11
C LEU A 76 4.09 2.72 -11.99
N GLY A 77 4.23 3.25 -10.77
CA GLY A 77 4.81 4.56 -10.52
C GLY A 77 3.86 5.70 -10.85
N SER A 78 2.54 5.45 -10.85
CA SER A 78 1.49 6.45 -11.07
C SER A 78 0.86 6.99 -9.78
N TYR A 79 1.32 6.50 -8.63
CA TYR A 79 0.90 7.03 -7.33
C TYR A 79 1.30 8.50 -7.18
N GLU A 80 0.37 9.34 -6.70
CA GLU A 80 0.54 10.80 -6.54
C GLU A 80 1.09 11.47 -7.80
N PHE A 81 0.53 11.11 -8.96
CA PHE A 81 0.99 11.60 -10.28
C PHE A 81 1.06 13.13 -10.36
N GLU A 82 0.11 13.81 -9.72
CA GLU A 82 0.04 15.27 -9.64
C GLU A 82 1.28 15.89 -8.98
N LEU A 83 1.96 15.14 -8.11
CA LEU A 83 3.15 15.57 -7.39
C LEU A 83 4.45 15.25 -8.12
N HIS A 84 4.43 14.44 -9.18
CA HIS A 84 5.65 13.96 -9.84
C HIS A 84 6.55 15.09 -10.31
N ARG A 85 5.96 16.15 -10.86
CA ARG A 85 6.72 17.33 -11.31
C ARG A 85 7.50 17.96 -10.17
N THR A 86 6.83 18.19 -9.03
CA THR A 86 7.43 18.78 -7.84
C THR A 86 8.53 17.88 -7.27
N ILE A 87 8.31 16.57 -7.22
CA ILE A 87 9.30 15.60 -6.72
C ILE A 87 10.55 15.61 -7.61
N LEU A 88 10.39 15.59 -8.93
CA LEU A 88 11.52 15.67 -9.87
C LEU A 88 12.29 16.98 -9.71
N GLU A 89 11.59 18.10 -9.54
CA GLU A 89 12.23 19.40 -9.33
C GLU A 89 13.07 19.42 -8.04
N ILE A 90 12.54 18.90 -6.93
CA ILE A 90 13.27 18.80 -5.66
C ILE A 90 14.47 17.87 -5.81
N SER A 91 14.28 16.69 -6.42
CA SER A 91 15.35 15.70 -6.61
C SER A 91 16.50 16.26 -7.44
N ASN A 92 16.22 17.05 -8.48
CA ASN A 92 17.24 17.65 -9.33
C ASN A 92 18.01 18.79 -8.65
N ARG A 93 17.44 19.39 -7.60
CA ARG A 93 18.13 20.40 -6.79
C ARG A 93 19.16 19.80 -5.82
N GLY A 94 19.19 18.47 -5.65
CA GLY A 94 20.20 17.77 -4.87
C GLY A 94 20.05 17.90 -3.37
N TYR A 95 18.81 17.90 -2.87
CA TYR A 95 18.54 17.73 -1.43
C TYR A 95 18.93 16.33 -0.93
#